data_AF-A0A3D0C9A5-F1
#
_entry.id   AF-A0A3D0C9A5-F1
#
_cell.length_a   1.000
_cell.length_b   1.000
_cell.length_c   1.000
_cell.angle_alpha   90.00
_cell.angle_beta   90.00
_cell.angle_gamma   90.00
#
_symmetry.space_group_name_H-M   'P 1'
#
loop_
_entity.id
_entity.type
_entity.pdbx_description
1 polymer ?
#
loop_
_entity_poly.entity_id
_entity_poly.type
_entity_poly.pdbx_seq_one_letter_code
_entity_poly.pdbx_strand_id
1 'polypeptide(L)'
;MTILTVLRFPDPRLRTKAQPVADITDATSAIIDDMLATMYEEKGVGLAATQVDIHQRIVVMDTSEDSDQPIIFINPEIIATSDETSINEEGCLSVPGTYAKVDRHDACTVKALDRHGKEFTLNATELQSICIQHELDHLKGILFVDYLSPLKRQRIQKKLEKEAKFDNK
;
A
#
# COMPACT_ATOMS: atom_id res chain seq x y z
N MET A 1 14.93 -9.11 -11.32
CA MET A 1 13.74 -8.48 -10.75
C MET A 1 12.71 -8.37 -11.85
N THR A 2 11.49 -8.79 -11.55
CA THR A 2 10.34 -8.82 -12.46
C THR A 2 9.41 -7.68 -12.06
N ILE A 3 8.86 -6.96 -13.04
CA ILE A 3 7.78 -5.99 -12.77
C ILE A 3 6.47 -6.76 -12.66
N LEU A 4 5.83 -6.68 -11.51
CA LEU A 4 4.57 -7.35 -11.20
C LEU A 4 3.39 -6.52 -11.69
N THR A 5 2.30 -7.20 -12.05
CA THR A 5 1.07 -6.50 -12.45
C THR A 5 0.34 -5.98 -11.21
N VAL A 6 0.16 -4.65 -11.13
CA VAL A 6 -0.64 -4.03 -10.08
C VAL A 6 -2.13 -4.18 -10.39
N LEU A 7 -2.86 -4.84 -9.50
CA LEU A 7 -4.32 -4.95 -9.51
C LEU A 7 -4.97 -3.58 -9.42
N ARG A 8 -6.06 -3.37 -10.18
CA ARG A 8 -6.78 -2.10 -10.25
C ARG A 8 -8.20 -2.23 -9.72
N PHE A 9 -8.68 -1.24 -8.97
CA PHE A 9 -10.06 -1.18 -8.48
C PHE A 9 -11.04 -1.16 -9.67
N PRO A 10 -12.12 -1.96 -9.68
CA PRO A 10 -12.71 -2.71 -8.55
C PRO A 10 -12.38 -4.21 -8.47
N ASP A 11 -11.18 -4.65 -8.87
CA ASP A 11 -10.78 -6.06 -8.76
C ASP A 11 -11.04 -6.63 -7.34
N PRO A 12 -11.82 -7.73 -7.20
CA PRO A 12 -12.19 -8.27 -5.90
C PRO A 12 -10.99 -8.81 -5.10
N ARG A 13 -9.87 -9.16 -5.75
CA ARG A 13 -8.66 -9.66 -5.08
C ARG A 13 -8.00 -8.60 -4.20
N LEU A 14 -8.23 -7.31 -4.48
CA LEU A 14 -7.85 -6.20 -3.60
C LEU A 14 -8.59 -6.20 -2.25
N ARG A 15 -9.62 -7.04 -2.10
CA ARG A 15 -10.39 -7.21 -0.86
C ARG A 15 -9.93 -8.40 -0.03
N THR A 16 -8.99 -9.20 -0.52
CA THR A 16 -8.45 -10.34 0.21
C THR A 16 -7.61 -9.87 1.39
N LYS A 17 -7.91 -10.38 2.59
CA LYS A 17 -7.10 -10.13 3.79
C LYS A 17 -5.78 -10.90 3.72
N ALA A 18 -4.68 -10.18 3.79
CA ALA A 18 -3.34 -10.73 3.74
C ALA A 18 -3.02 -11.56 5.00
N GLN A 19 -2.38 -12.71 4.80
CA GLN A 19 -1.97 -13.61 5.87
C GLN A 19 -0.57 -13.28 6.40
N PRO A 20 -0.29 -13.48 7.70
CA PRO A 20 1.05 -13.31 8.23
C PRO A 20 2.08 -14.17 7.50
N VAL A 21 3.29 -13.62 7.32
CA VAL A 21 4.46 -14.36 6.87
C VAL A 21 5.00 -15.15 8.05
N ALA A 22 4.98 -16.49 7.97
CA ALA A 22 5.47 -17.36 9.04
C ALA A 22 7.00 -17.40 9.10
N ASP A 23 7.64 -17.60 7.95
CA ASP A 23 9.09 -17.73 7.80
C ASP A 23 9.58 -16.81 6.68
N ILE A 24 10.68 -16.12 6.94
CA ILE A 24 11.35 -15.26 5.95
C ILE A 24 12.37 -16.11 5.22
N THR A 25 12.12 -16.31 3.93
CA THR A 25 12.89 -17.20 3.07
C THR A 25 13.43 -16.44 1.85
N ASP A 26 14.19 -17.13 1.01
CA ASP A 26 14.62 -16.59 -0.29
C ASP A 26 13.42 -16.19 -1.17
N ALA A 27 12.29 -16.92 -1.06
CA ALA A 27 11.06 -16.56 -1.76
C ALA A 27 10.50 -15.22 -1.26
N THR A 28 10.53 -14.97 0.06
CA THR A 28 10.13 -13.68 0.65
C THR A 28 11.03 -12.55 0.13
N SER A 29 12.34 -12.78 0.05
CA SER A 29 13.29 -11.81 -0.48
C SER A 29 13.03 -11.49 -1.95
N ALA A 30 12.74 -12.50 -2.77
CA ALA A 30 12.40 -12.30 -4.18
C ALA A 30 11.11 -11.49 -4.36
N ILE A 31 10.08 -11.75 -3.54
CA ILE A 31 8.83 -10.97 -3.53
C ILE A 31 9.12 -9.50 -3.21
N ILE A 32 9.92 -9.24 -2.19
CA ILE A 32 10.30 -7.88 -1.78
C ILE A 32 11.03 -7.15 -2.92
N ASP A 33 12.01 -7.79 -3.55
CA ASP A 33 12.79 -7.18 -4.62
C ASP A 33 11.92 -6.89 -5.86
N ASP A 34 11.01 -7.80 -6.23
CA ASP A 34 10.05 -7.60 -7.33
C ASP A 34 9.01 -6.51 -6.99
N MET A 35 8.55 -6.43 -5.73
CA MET A 35 7.67 -5.36 -5.26
C MET A 35 8.35 -3.99 -5.29
N LEU A 36 9.62 -3.88 -4.86
CA LEU A 36 10.38 -2.64 -4.94
C LEU A 36 10.54 -2.20 -6.39
N ALA A 37 10.96 -3.11 -7.28
CA ALA A 37 11.08 -2.81 -8.70
C ALA A 37 9.75 -2.32 -9.31
N THR A 38 8.64 -2.96 -8.94
CA THR A 38 7.29 -2.57 -9.38
C THR A 38 6.88 -1.20 -8.84
N MET A 39 7.14 -0.93 -7.56
CA MET A 39 6.83 0.35 -6.91
C MET A 39 7.54 1.51 -7.61
N TYR A 40 8.84 1.36 -7.87
CA TYR A 40 9.64 2.39 -8.54
C TYR A 40 9.25 2.58 -10.02
N GLU A 41 8.95 1.50 -10.75
CA GLU A 41 8.48 1.56 -12.15
C GLU A 41 7.15 2.33 -12.27
N GLU A 42 6.22 2.07 -11.34
CA GLU A 42 4.93 2.77 -11.25
C GLU A 42 5.03 4.16 -10.61
N LYS A 43 6.24 4.60 -10.22
CA LYS A 43 6.52 5.89 -9.55
C LYS A 43 5.69 6.07 -8.27
N GLY A 44 5.48 4.98 -7.54
CA GLY A 44 4.85 4.97 -6.23
C GLY A 44 5.85 5.16 -5.10
N VAL A 45 5.34 5.54 -3.93
CA VAL A 45 6.11 5.65 -2.68
C VAL A 45 5.80 4.51 -1.69
N GLY A 46 4.81 3.67 -2.02
CA GLY A 46 4.36 2.53 -1.22
C GLY A 46 3.70 1.48 -2.11
N LEU A 47 3.88 0.22 -1.73
CA LEU A 47 3.22 -0.93 -2.36
C LEU A 47 3.04 -2.07 -1.35
N ALA A 48 1.78 -2.46 -1.13
CA ALA A 48 1.43 -3.65 -0.38
C ALA A 48 1.35 -4.88 -1.30
N ALA A 49 1.78 -6.05 -0.81
CA ALA A 49 1.79 -7.29 -1.59
C ALA A 49 0.39 -7.68 -2.13
N THR A 50 -0.68 -7.32 -1.41
CA THR A 50 -2.07 -7.48 -1.86
C THR A 50 -2.31 -6.86 -3.24
N GLN A 51 -1.64 -5.75 -3.56
CA GLN A 51 -1.82 -5.02 -4.82
C GLN A 51 -1.20 -5.76 -6.01
N VAL A 52 -0.29 -6.70 -5.78
CA VAL A 52 0.34 -7.54 -6.81
C VAL A 52 -0.13 -9.00 -6.72
N ASP A 53 -1.32 -9.21 -6.16
CA ASP A 53 -1.97 -10.52 -5.99
C ASP A 53 -1.21 -11.51 -5.09
N ILE A 54 -0.38 -10.98 -4.18
CA ILE A 54 0.33 -11.75 -3.16
C ILE A 54 -0.29 -11.42 -1.80
N HIS A 55 -1.14 -12.31 -1.29
CA HIS A 55 -1.89 -12.06 -0.05
C HIS A 55 -1.11 -12.41 1.21
N GLN A 56 0.12 -11.87 1.32
CA GLN A 56 0.97 -11.94 2.49
C GLN A 56 1.15 -10.54 3.09
N ARG A 57 1.38 -10.45 4.41
CA ARG A 57 1.58 -9.18 5.12
C ARG A 57 2.97 -8.60 4.85
N ILE A 58 3.20 -8.13 3.63
CA ILE A 58 4.44 -7.52 3.19
C ILE A 58 4.11 -6.15 2.57
N VAL A 59 4.85 -5.13 2.97
CA VAL A 59 4.80 -3.77 2.42
C VAL A 59 6.22 -3.32 2.12
N VAL A 60 6.39 -2.70 0.95
CA VAL A 60 7.60 -1.93 0.61
C VAL A 60 7.21 -0.47 0.51
N MET A 61 8.10 0.42 0.95
CA MET A 61 7.83 1.85 1.00
C MET A 61 9.14 2.61 0.82
N ASP A 62 9.09 3.70 0.07
CA ASP A 62 10.19 4.65 -0.01
C ASP A 62 9.62 6.06 -0.12
N THR A 63 9.79 6.84 0.95
CA THR A 63 9.35 8.23 1.02
C THR A 63 10.55 9.19 1.01
N SER A 64 11.74 8.74 0.64
CA SER A 64 12.91 9.63 0.49
C SER A 64 12.78 10.47 -0.78
N GLU A 65 13.41 11.65 -0.77
CA GLU A 65 13.38 12.56 -1.93
C GLU A 65 14.01 11.92 -3.17
N ASP A 66 15.07 11.13 -2.98
CA ASP A 66 15.86 10.51 -4.05
C ASP A 66 15.43 9.08 -4.41
N SER A 67 14.41 8.53 -3.73
CA SER A 67 13.91 7.15 -3.93
C SER A 67 14.99 6.09 -3.77
N ASP A 68 15.81 6.25 -2.72
CA ASP A 68 17.01 5.46 -2.43
C ASP A 68 17.06 4.87 -1.01
N GLN A 69 16.02 5.09 -0.19
CA GLN A 69 15.95 4.62 1.20
C GLN A 69 14.70 3.77 1.46
N PRO A 70 14.57 2.62 0.79
CA PRO A 70 13.42 1.75 0.97
C PRO A 70 13.36 1.17 2.38
N ILE A 71 12.16 1.16 2.95
CA ILE A 71 11.81 0.51 4.19
C ILE A 71 10.88 -0.67 3.86
N ILE A 72 11.19 -1.82 4.44
CA ILE A 72 10.44 -3.05 4.25
C ILE A 72 9.75 -3.40 5.57
N PHE A 73 8.45 -3.66 5.48
CA PHE A 73 7.66 -4.07 6.61
C PHE A 73 7.05 -5.45 6.35
N ILE A 74 7.50 -6.43 7.13
CA ILE A 74 6.91 -7.76 7.17
C ILE A 74 6.10 -7.89 8.46
N ASN A 75 4.88 -8.40 8.34
CA ASN A 75 3.89 -8.47 9.43
C ASN A 75 3.68 -7.14 10.18
N PRO A 76 3.57 -5.97 9.51
CA PRO A 76 3.45 -4.70 10.22
C PRO A 76 2.18 -4.59 11.05
N GLU A 77 2.28 -3.88 12.17
CA GLU A 77 1.16 -3.53 13.05
C GLU A 77 1.35 -2.10 13.58
N ILE A 78 0.32 -1.26 13.44
CA ILE A 78 0.31 0.06 14.11
C ILE A 78 -0.01 -0.20 15.59
N ILE A 79 0.92 0.15 16.47
CA ILE A 79 0.83 -0.04 17.92
C ILE A 79 0.47 1.24 18.66
N ALA A 80 0.58 2.41 18.02
CA ALA A 80 0.14 3.69 18.55
C ALA A 80 -0.16 4.68 17.41
N THR A 81 -1.04 5.65 17.66
CA THR A 81 -1.37 6.76 16.75
C THR A 81 -1.45 8.05 17.55
N SER A 82 -1.24 9.20 16.90
CA SER A 82 -1.56 10.52 17.46
C SER A 82 -3.07 10.68 17.66
N ASP A 83 -3.48 11.58 18.55
CA ASP A 83 -4.89 12.02 18.61
C ASP A 83 -5.21 12.98 17.46
N GLU A 84 -4.21 13.74 17.01
CA GLU A 84 -4.31 14.65 15.87
C GLU A 84 -4.42 13.88 14.55
N THR A 85 -5.32 14.36 13.71
CA THR A 85 -5.52 13.89 12.34
C THR A 85 -5.50 15.05 11.35
N SER A 86 -5.07 14.78 10.13
CA SER A 86 -5.10 15.72 9.03
C SER A 86 -5.71 15.10 7.78
N ILE A 87 -6.42 15.95 7.04
CA ILE A 87 -6.98 15.60 5.74
C ILE A 87 -5.88 15.77 4.69
N ASN A 88 -5.46 14.65 4.11
CA ASN A 88 -4.40 14.59 3.11
C ASN A 88 -4.95 14.11 1.77
N GLU A 89 -4.35 14.57 0.67
CA GLU A 89 -4.69 14.09 -0.67
C GLU A 89 -3.91 12.81 -0.96
N GLU A 90 -4.62 11.68 -1.05
CA GLU A 90 -4.05 10.36 -1.34
C GLU A 90 -4.30 9.95 -2.78
N GLY A 91 -3.28 9.35 -3.40
CA GLY A 91 -3.40 8.51 -4.58
C GLY A 91 -3.17 7.04 -4.22
N CYS A 92 -3.37 6.14 -5.17
CA CYS A 92 -3.08 4.72 -4.99
C CYS A 92 -2.72 4.11 -6.34
N LEU A 93 -1.67 3.27 -6.38
CA LEU A 93 -1.33 2.53 -7.60
C LEU A 93 -2.51 1.66 -8.05
N SER A 94 -3.30 1.10 -7.13
CA SER A 94 -4.49 0.33 -7.49
C SER A 94 -5.70 1.18 -7.94
N VAL A 95 -5.62 2.51 -7.93
CA VAL A 95 -6.71 3.41 -8.36
C VAL A 95 -6.12 4.56 -9.20
N PRO A 96 -5.59 4.26 -10.40
CA PRO A 96 -4.77 5.19 -11.16
C PRO A 96 -5.53 6.46 -11.56
N GLY A 97 -4.79 7.57 -11.64
CA GLY A 97 -5.33 8.87 -12.07
C GLY A 97 -6.46 9.40 -11.20
N THR A 98 -6.53 8.97 -9.94
CA THR A 98 -7.54 9.37 -8.97
C THR A 98 -6.88 9.76 -7.67
N TYR A 99 -7.18 10.97 -7.21
CA TYR A 99 -6.74 11.49 -5.93
C TYR A 99 -7.95 11.89 -5.09
N ALA A 100 -7.89 11.65 -3.79
CA ALA A 100 -8.93 12.12 -2.89
C ALA A 100 -8.41 12.44 -1.49
N LYS A 101 -9.11 13.38 -0.86
CA LYS A 101 -8.93 13.74 0.53
C LYS A 101 -9.38 12.61 1.46
N VAL A 102 -8.49 12.14 2.33
CA VAL A 102 -8.71 11.13 3.37
C VAL A 102 -8.13 11.67 4.68
N ASP A 103 -8.85 11.44 5.77
CA ASP A 103 -8.44 11.84 7.12
C ASP A 103 -7.62 10.71 7.76
N ARG A 104 -6.41 11.02 8.21
CA ARG A 104 -5.41 10.07 8.73
C ARG A 104 -4.77 10.64 9.98
N HIS A 105 -4.27 9.78 10.86
CA HIS A 105 -3.46 10.22 12.00
C HIS A 105 -2.14 10.84 11.53
N ASP A 106 -1.78 11.99 12.08
CA ASP A 106 -0.56 12.72 11.70
C ASP A 106 0.72 11.96 12.04
N ALA A 107 0.67 11.14 13.10
CA ALA A 107 1.74 10.26 13.50
C ALA A 107 1.23 8.86 13.83
N CYS A 108 2.06 7.86 13.55
CA CYS A 108 1.83 6.49 14.00
C CYS A 108 3.14 5.80 14.38
N THR A 109 3.06 4.84 15.29
CA THR A 109 4.16 3.94 15.62
C THR A 109 3.83 2.58 15.03
N VAL A 110 4.67 2.08 14.14
CA VAL A 110 4.53 0.74 13.54
C VAL A 110 5.59 -0.19 14.08
N LYS A 111 5.17 -1.41 14.42
CA LYS A 111 6.03 -2.54 14.76
C LYS A 111 6.03 -3.51 13.58
N ALA A 112 7.20 -3.97 13.15
CA ALA A 112 7.32 -4.90 12.02
C ALA A 112 8.60 -5.74 12.11
N LEU A 113 8.74 -6.70 11.20
CA LEU A 113 10.00 -7.37 10.90
C LEU A 113 10.62 -6.75 9.65
N ASP A 114 11.94 -6.60 9.61
CA ASP A 114 12.67 -6.17 8.43
C ASP A 114 12.88 -7.32 7.43
N ARG A 115 13.58 -7.04 6.32
CA ARG A 115 13.87 -8.04 5.27
C ARG A 115 14.69 -9.25 5.75
N HIS A 116 15.33 -9.16 6.92
CA HIS A 116 16.12 -10.21 7.55
C HIS A 116 15.38 -10.87 8.72
N GLY A 117 14.14 -10.49 9.00
CA GLY A 117 13.35 -11.00 10.11
C GLY A 117 13.68 -10.40 11.46
N LYS A 118 14.44 -9.31 11.50
CA LYS A 118 14.71 -8.59 12.74
C LYS A 118 13.53 -7.67 13.05
N GLU A 119 13.03 -7.79 14.27
CA GLU A 119 11.98 -6.90 14.77
C GLU A 119 12.49 -5.47 14.93
N PHE A 120 11.67 -4.51 14.50
CA PHE A 120 11.91 -3.09 14.70
C PHE A 120 10.60 -2.33 14.96
N THR A 121 10.77 -1.14 15.52
CA THR A 121 9.69 -0.18 15.74
C THR A 121 10.08 1.13 15.06
N LEU A 122 9.15 1.73 14.33
CA LEU A 122 9.33 3.00 13.63
C LEU A 122 8.24 3.98 14.07
N ASN A 123 8.67 5.17 14.50
CA ASN A 123 7.79 6.32 14.69
C ASN A 123 7.76 7.11 13.38
N ALA A 124 6.61 7.18 12.74
CA ALA A 124 6.41 7.85 11.48
C ALA A 124 5.51 9.07 11.67
N THR A 125 5.80 10.13 10.93
CA THR A 125 5.04 11.38 10.90
C THR A 125 4.75 11.77 9.46
N GLU A 126 3.83 12.71 9.26
CA GLU A 126 3.56 13.34 7.96
C GLU A 126 3.32 12.30 6.85
N LEU A 127 3.99 12.44 5.70
CA LEU A 127 3.86 11.54 4.55
C LEU A 127 4.11 10.07 4.91
N GLN A 128 5.10 9.79 5.76
CA GLN A 128 5.43 8.43 6.15
C GLN A 128 4.31 7.79 6.99
N SER A 129 3.69 8.55 7.89
CA SER A 129 2.55 8.09 8.68
C SER A 129 1.34 7.78 7.79
N ILE A 130 1.06 8.65 6.82
CA ILE A 130 -0.04 8.49 5.86
C ILE A 130 0.18 7.24 5.01
N CYS A 131 1.38 7.08 4.45
CA CYS A 131 1.73 5.94 3.61
C CYS A 131 1.63 4.61 4.38
N ILE A 132 2.16 4.53 5.60
CA ILE A 132 2.03 3.31 6.44
C ILE A 132 0.56 2.97 6.69
N GLN A 133 -0.27 3.95 7.07
CA GLN A 133 -1.70 3.70 7.29
C GLN A 133 -2.41 3.20 6.00
N HIS A 134 -2.07 3.79 4.85
CA HIS A 134 -2.59 3.38 3.54
C HIS A 134 -2.19 1.95 3.18
N GLU A 135 -0.91 1.60 3.30
CA GLU A 135 -0.43 0.26 2.93
C GLU A 135 -0.96 -0.82 3.89
N LEU A 136 -1.12 -0.51 5.17
CA LEU A 136 -1.71 -1.45 6.14
C LEU A 136 -3.22 -1.65 5.92
N ASP A 137 -3.92 -0.69 5.31
CA ASP A 137 -5.29 -0.88 4.86
C ASP A 137 -5.37 -1.88 3.69
N HIS A 138 -4.43 -1.83 2.74
CA HIS A 138 -4.35 -2.82 1.67
C HIS A 138 -4.19 -4.25 2.20
N LEU A 139 -3.42 -4.45 3.28
CA LEU A 139 -3.30 -5.75 3.94
C LEU A 139 -4.62 -6.24 4.57
N LYS A 140 -5.55 -5.33 4.85
CA LYS A 140 -6.89 -5.61 5.40
C LYS A 140 -7.97 -5.69 4.33
N GLY A 141 -7.63 -5.49 3.05
CA GLY A 141 -8.57 -5.42 1.94
C GLY A 141 -9.36 -4.11 1.85
N ILE A 142 -8.83 -3.05 2.48
CA ILE A 142 -9.40 -1.70 2.52
C ILE A 142 -8.63 -0.84 1.51
N LEU A 143 -9.35 0.03 0.79
CA LEU A 143 -8.78 1.00 -0.16
C LEU A 143 -9.17 2.41 0.29
N PHE A 144 -8.36 3.41 -0.02
CA PHE A 144 -8.66 4.81 0.35
C PHE A 144 -10.04 5.27 -0.18
N VAL A 145 -10.51 4.73 -1.31
CA VAL A 145 -11.84 5.03 -1.88
C VAL A 145 -13.00 4.59 -0.99
N ASP A 146 -12.76 3.72 0.00
CA ASP A 146 -13.77 3.29 0.97
C ASP A 146 -14.09 4.37 2.01
N TYR A 147 -13.16 5.31 2.24
CA TYR A 147 -13.35 6.47 3.12
C TYR A 147 -14.15 7.59 2.45
N LEU A 148 -14.41 7.47 1.14
CA LEU A 148 -15.14 8.46 0.37
C LEU A 148 -16.65 8.24 0.44
N SER A 149 -17.41 9.28 0.12
CA SER A 149 -18.87 9.14 0.00
C SER A 149 -19.24 8.07 -1.05
N PRO A 150 -20.35 7.33 -0.86
CA PRO A 150 -20.76 6.27 -1.80
C PRO A 150 -20.86 6.75 -3.25
N LEU A 151 -21.34 7.98 -3.47
CA LEU A 151 -21.42 8.59 -4.80
C LEU A 151 -20.05 8.82 -5.43
N LYS A 152 -19.07 9.30 -4.65
CA LYS A 152 -17.71 9.54 -5.14
C LYS A 152 -17.02 8.21 -5.48
N ARG A 153 -17.14 7.21 -4.59
CA ARG A 153 -16.63 5.85 -4.83
C ARG A 153 -17.24 5.22 -6.08
N GLN A 154 -18.56 5.30 -6.26
CA GLN A 154 -19.24 4.76 -7.44
C GLN A 154 -18.80 5.44 -8.75
N ARG A 155 -18.55 6.75 -8.72
CA ARG A 155 -18.03 7.49 -9.89
C ARG A 155 -16.63 7.01 -10.28
N ILE A 156 -15.74 6.82 -9.29
CA ILE A 156 -14.39 6.29 -9.51
C ILE A 156 -14.46 4.88 -10.10
N GLN A 157 -15.30 4.01 -9.53
CA GLN A 157 -15.49 2.66 -10.03
C GLN A 157 -15.91 2.66 -11.51
N LYS A 158 -16.96 3.42 -11.86
CA LYS A 158 -17.46 3.50 -13.24
C LYS A 158 -16.41 4.06 -14.21
N LYS A 159 -15.57 4.99 -13.76
CA LYS A 159 -14.46 5.54 -14.56
C LYS A 159 -13.45 4.43 -14.89
N LEU A 160 -12.96 3.71 -13.88
CA LEU A 160 -11.95 2.66 -14.06
C LEU A 160 -12.49 1.45 -14.84
N GLU A 161 -13.73 1.02 -14.59
CA GLU A 161 -14.39 -0.03 -15.38
C GLU A 161 -14.53 0.34 -16.87
N LYS A 162 -14.70 1.63 -17.16
CA LYS A 162 -14.75 2.13 -18.54
C LYS A 162 -13.36 2.10 -19.16
N GLU A 163 -12.34 2.62 -18.47
CA GLU A 163 -10.94 2.65 -18.94
C GLU A 163 -10.41 1.23 -19.22
N ALA A 164 -10.65 0.28 -18.30
CA ALA A 164 -10.25 -1.12 -18.48
C ALA A 164 -10.87 -1.79 -19.72
N LYS A 165 -12.03 -1.34 -20.22
CA LYS A 165 -12.62 -1.84 -21.47
C LYS A 165 -11.94 -1.29 -22.73
N PHE A 166 -11.31 -0.13 -22.63
CA PHE A 166 -10.56 0.46 -23.74
C PHE A 166 -9.15 -0.08 -23.84
N ASP A 167 -8.50 -0.37 -22.71
CA ASP A 167 -7.13 -0.93 -22.69
C ASP A 167 -7.09 -2.40 -23.15
N ASN A 168 -8.21 -3.12 -23.07
CA ASN A 168 -8.35 -4.50 -23.54
C ASN A 168 -8.80 -4.62 -25.01
N LYS A 169 -8.74 -3.53 -25.80
CA LYS A 169 -9.05 -3.50 -27.23
C LYS A 169 -7.80 -3.20 -28.05
#